data_AF-T0RSQ0-F1
#
_entry.id   AF-T0RSQ0-F1
#
_cell.length_a   1.000
_cell.length_b   1.000
_cell.length_c   1.000
_cell.angle_alpha   90.00
_cell.angle_beta   90.00
_cell.angle_gamma   90.00
#
_symmetry.space_group_name_H-M   'P 1'
#
loop_
_entity.id
_entity.type
_entity.pdbx_description
1 polymer ?
#
loop_
_entity_poly.entity_id
_entity_poly.type
_entity_poly.pdbx_seq_one_letter_code
_entity_poly.pdbx_strand_id
1 'polypeptide(L)'
;MAVTIGINGFGRIGRLVCRAAFANPNATVVAINDPFMDLEYMAYLFKYDSTHGGYKGTVVVEGNNLDFVSDKRSSIFDANACIALNDNFVKLVSWYDNEWGYSNRLVDLVLHMATVDN
;
A
#
# COMPACT_ATOMS: atom_id res chain seq x y z
N MET A 1 -4.97 -3.52 -19.81
CA MET A 1 -6.18 -3.87 -19.03
C MET A 1 -5.79 -3.78 -17.56
N ALA A 2 -6.56 -3.13 -16.70
CA ALA A 2 -6.23 -3.05 -15.28
C ALA A 2 -6.34 -4.45 -14.65
N VAL A 3 -5.37 -4.82 -13.80
CA VAL A 3 -5.35 -6.14 -13.19
C VAL A 3 -6.25 -6.16 -11.96
N THR A 4 -7.07 -7.19 -11.93
CA THR A 4 -8.09 -7.41 -10.91
C THR A 4 -7.47 -8.09 -9.70
N ILE A 5 -7.65 -7.51 -8.51
CA ILE A 5 -7.00 -7.96 -7.28
C ILE A 5 -8.07 -8.26 -6.22
N GLY A 6 -7.97 -9.43 -5.59
CA GLY A 6 -8.67 -9.76 -4.36
C GLY A 6 -7.71 -9.71 -3.18
N ILE A 7 -8.17 -9.22 -2.03
CA ILE A 7 -7.40 -9.14 -0.79
C ILE A 7 -8.01 -10.12 0.22
N ASN A 8 -7.21 -11.04 0.75
CA ASN A 8 -7.64 -11.96 1.80
C ASN A 8 -6.92 -11.59 3.12
N GLY A 9 -7.69 -11.06 4.07
CA GLY A 9 -7.22 -10.43 5.30
C GLY A 9 -7.14 -8.90 5.19
N PHE A 10 -7.88 -8.20 6.04
CA PHE A 10 -7.99 -6.73 6.12
C PHE A 10 -7.46 -6.15 7.43
N GLY A 11 -6.46 -6.84 8.00
CA GLY A 11 -5.58 -6.30 9.02
C GLY A 11 -4.69 -5.18 8.48
N ARG A 12 -3.62 -4.86 9.20
CA ARG A 12 -2.75 -3.72 8.90
C ARG A 12 -2.21 -3.72 7.47
N ILE A 13 -1.62 -4.84 7.02
CA ILE A 13 -1.09 -4.98 5.66
C ILE A 13 -2.20 -4.94 4.61
N GLY A 14 -3.31 -5.64 4.81
CA GLY A 14 -4.41 -5.67 3.85
C GLY A 14 -4.98 -4.28 3.54
N ARG A 15 -5.09 -3.43 4.58
CA ARG A 15 -5.51 -2.02 4.41
C ARG A 15 -4.53 -1.21 3.57
N LEU A 16 -3.23 -1.47 3.71
CA LEU A 16 -2.19 -0.76 2.96
C LEU A 16 -2.09 -1.26 1.53
N VAL A 17 -2.27 -2.55 1.27
CA VAL A 17 -2.41 -3.09 -0.08
C VAL A 17 -3.62 -2.49 -0.77
N CYS A 18 -4.75 -2.38 -0.07
CA CYS A 18 -5.98 -1.80 -0.60
C CYS A 18 -5.80 -0.33 -1.00
N ARG A 19 -5.27 0.50 -0.10
CA ARG A 19 -4.91 1.88 -0.43
C ARG A 19 -3.97 1.91 -1.66
N ALA A 20 -3.00 0.98 -1.80
CA ALA A 20 -1.92 1.02 -2.80
C ALA A 20 -2.45 0.78 -4.20
N ALA A 21 -3.35 -0.19 -4.29
CA ALA A 21 -4.10 -0.47 -5.49
C ALA A 21 -4.95 0.75 -5.91
N PHE A 22 -5.64 1.43 -4.99
CA PHE A 22 -6.43 2.63 -5.32
C PHE A 22 -5.61 3.82 -5.83
N ALA A 23 -4.35 3.94 -5.40
CA ALA A 23 -3.44 4.95 -5.92
C ALA A 23 -2.86 4.60 -7.31
N ASN A 24 -3.15 3.42 -7.86
CA ASN A 24 -2.55 2.91 -9.09
C ASN A 24 -3.60 2.65 -10.18
N PRO A 25 -3.59 3.39 -11.31
CA PRO A 25 -4.60 3.25 -12.37
C PRO A 25 -4.57 1.88 -13.07
N ASN A 26 -3.53 1.07 -12.86
CA ASN A 26 -3.39 -0.26 -13.45
C ASN A 26 -3.91 -1.38 -12.54
N ALA A 27 -4.38 -1.06 -11.32
CA ALA A 27 -4.90 -2.02 -10.37
C ALA A 27 -6.37 -1.75 -10.07
N THR A 28 -7.15 -2.81 -9.84
CA THR A 28 -8.54 -2.69 -9.42
C THR A 28 -8.82 -3.73 -8.34
N VAL A 29 -9.09 -3.28 -7.12
CA VAL A 29 -9.52 -4.17 -6.03
C VAL A 29 -11.00 -4.49 -6.24
N VAL A 30 -11.34 -5.78 -6.28
CA VAL A 30 -12.74 -6.23 -6.52
C VAL A 30 -13.37 -6.98 -5.36
N ALA A 31 -12.55 -7.47 -4.43
CA ALA A 31 -13.04 -8.19 -3.26
C ALA A 31 -12.04 -8.07 -2.11
N ILE A 32 -12.58 -7.89 -0.91
CA ILE A 32 -11.85 -8.03 0.34
C ILE A 32 -12.58 -9.11 1.14
N ASN A 33 -11.86 -10.14 1.55
CA ASN A 33 -12.37 -11.20 2.40
C ASN A 33 -11.62 -11.17 3.74
N ASP A 34 -12.31 -10.88 4.84
CA ASP A 34 -11.77 -11.04 6.19
C ASP A 34 -12.83 -11.71 7.08
N PRO A 35 -12.60 -12.97 7.53
CA PRO A 35 -13.60 -13.71 8.29
C PRO A 35 -13.66 -13.31 9.77
N PHE A 36 -12.76 -12.44 10.23
CA PHE A 36 -12.62 -12.07 11.64
C PHE A 36 -12.99 -10.60 11.92
N MET A 37 -13.43 -9.87 10.90
CA MET A 37 -13.73 -8.44 11.00
C MET A 37 -15.05 -8.09 10.31
N ASP A 38 -15.90 -7.34 10.99
CA ASP A 38 -17.10 -6.79 10.37
C ASP A 38 -16.79 -5.55 9.51
N LEU A 39 -17.69 -5.24 8.58
CA LEU A 39 -17.51 -4.19 7.58
C LEU A 39 -17.33 -2.80 8.20
N GLU A 40 -18.09 -2.51 9.25
CA GLU A 40 -18.05 -1.21 9.94
C GLU A 40 -16.70 -1.02 10.65
N TYR A 41 -16.19 -2.08 11.27
CA TYR A 41 -14.89 -2.07 11.92
C TYR A 41 -13.75 -2.01 10.90
N MET A 42 -13.88 -2.69 9.76
CA MET A 42 -12.96 -2.55 8.63
C MET A 42 -12.92 -1.11 8.11
N ALA A 43 -14.08 -0.48 7.90
CA ALA A 43 -14.19 0.91 7.45
C ALA A 43 -13.63 1.89 8.48
N TYR A 44 -13.92 1.67 9.76
CA TYR A 44 -13.38 2.47 10.87
C TYR A 44 -11.86 2.42 10.91
N LEU A 45 -11.25 1.23 10.92
CA LEU A 45 -9.80 1.07 10.97
C LEU A 45 -9.11 1.59 9.70
N PHE A 46 -9.80 1.54 8.56
CA PHE A 46 -9.30 2.12 7.32
C PHE A 46 -9.34 3.65 7.34
N LYS A 47 -10.38 4.24 7.93
CA LYS A 47 -10.53 5.70 8.08
C LYS A 47 -9.57 6.27 9.11
N TYR A 48 -9.46 5.61 10.25
CA TYR A 48 -8.69 6.04 11.42
C TYR A 48 -7.47 5.14 11.61
N ASP A 49 -6.40 5.45 10.88
CA ASP A 49 -5.10 4.80 11.06
C ASP A 49 -4.21 5.71 11.95
N SER A 50 -3.76 5.17 13.07
CA SER A 50 -2.95 5.91 14.04
C SER A 50 -1.48 6.09 13.60
N THR A 51 -1.01 5.31 12.63
CA THR A 51 0.37 5.37 12.14
C THR A 51 0.48 6.18 10.85
N HIS A 52 -0.37 5.89 9.87
CA HIS A 52 -0.35 6.51 8.54
C HIS A 52 -1.25 7.74 8.43
N GLY A 53 -1.82 8.15 9.57
CA GLY A 53 -2.78 9.22 9.66
C GLY A 53 -4.16 8.81 9.15
N GLY A 54 -5.13 9.65 9.54
CA GLY A 54 -6.48 9.56 9.03
C GLY A 54 -6.48 9.58 7.52
N TYR A 55 -7.25 8.67 6.96
CA TYR A 55 -7.33 8.53 5.52
C TYR A 55 -7.92 9.77 4.87
N LYS A 56 -7.25 10.29 3.84
CA LYS A 56 -7.51 11.66 3.34
C LYS A 56 -8.72 11.82 2.44
N GLY A 57 -9.47 10.76 2.17
CA GLY A 57 -10.77 10.96 1.54
C GLY A 57 -11.89 10.14 2.13
N THR A 58 -13.01 10.20 1.42
CA THR A 58 -14.35 9.83 1.86
C THR A 58 -14.59 8.33 2.02
N VAL A 59 -14.32 7.81 3.20
CA VAL A 59 -14.87 6.52 3.61
C VAL A 59 -16.40 6.64 3.72
N VAL A 60 -17.11 6.12 2.74
CA VAL A 60 -18.57 5.96 2.76
C VAL A 60 -18.83 4.46 2.82
N VAL A 61 -19.53 4.02 3.87
CA VAL A 61 -20.11 2.68 3.88
C VAL A 61 -21.51 2.82 3.27
N GLU A 62 -21.57 2.78 1.94
CA GLU A 62 -22.82 2.67 1.18
C GLU A 62 -22.87 1.27 0.57
N GLY A 63 -23.44 0.33 1.31
CA GLY A 63 -23.16 -1.06 1.02
C GLY A 63 -21.67 -1.36 1.22
N ASN A 64 -20.97 -1.86 0.19
CA ASN A 64 -19.74 -2.64 0.33
C ASN A 64 -18.42 -2.05 -0.26
N ASN A 65 -18.25 -0.73 -0.50
CA ASN A 65 -17.04 -0.22 -1.19
C ASN A 65 -16.49 1.16 -0.74
N LEU A 66 -15.20 1.44 -1.06
CA LEU A 66 -14.34 2.52 -0.49
C LEU A 66 -13.09 2.81 -1.38
N ASP A 67 -12.47 4.02 -1.44
CA ASP A 67 -11.50 4.34 -2.54
C ASP A 67 -10.50 5.58 -2.44
N PHE A 68 -9.15 5.51 -2.17
CA PHE A 68 -8.17 6.69 -2.02
C PHE A 68 -6.60 6.42 -1.96
N VAL A 69 -5.72 7.41 -1.60
CA VAL A 69 -4.28 7.60 -2.03
C VAL A 69 -3.14 7.70 -0.94
N SER A 70 -1.90 7.21 -1.23
CA SER A 70 -0.58 7.42 -0.50
C SER A 70 0.73 7.30 -1.39
N ASP A 71 1.97 7.38 -0.84
CA ASP A 71 3.29 7.51 -1.56
C ASP A 71 4.08 6.20 -1.87
N LYS A 72 3.94 5.67 -3.09
CA LYS A 72 4.26 4.29 -3.53
C LYS A 72 5.72 3.78 -3.54
N ARG A 73 6.73 4.56 -3.13
CA ARG A 73 8.15 4.21 -3.38
C ARG A 73 8.70 3.16 -2.41
N SER A 74 9.49 2.17 -2.89
CA SER A 74 10.08 1.09 -2.05
C SER A 74 11.24 1.53 -1.17
N SER A 75 11.92 2.61 -1.56
CA SER A 75 13.12 3.12 -0.91
C SER A 75 13.25 4.58 -1.33
N ILE A 76 13.45 5.44 -0.34
CA ILE A 76 13.62 6.87 -0.48
C ILE A 76 15.01 7.16 0.08
N PHE A 77 15.93 7.51 -0.81
CA PHE A 77 17.30 7.80 -0.44
C PHE A 77 17.39 9.18 0.20
N ASP A 78 18.04 9.27 1.38
CA ASP A 78 18.24 10.51 2.11
C ASP A 78 19.70 10.96 1.99
N ALA A 79 19.98 11.76 0.96
CA ALA A 79 21.32 12.24 0.66
C ALA A 79 21.93 13.08 1.80
N ASN A 80 21.10 13.76 2.60
CA ASN A 80 21.56 14.63 3.68
C ASN A 80 21.88 13.86 4.97
N ALA A 81 21.31 12.66 5.14
CA ALA A 81 21.63 11.75 6.22
C ALA A 81 22.80 10.80 5.90
N CYS A 82 23.30 10.82 4.66
CA CYS A 82 24.46 10.05 4.24
C CYS A 82 25.77 10.73 4.65
N ILE A 83 26.79 9.93 4.97
CA ILE A 83 28.12 10.43 5.36
C ILE A 83 29.19 9.62 4.63
N ALA A 84 30.08 10.32 3.91
CA ALA A 84 31.34 9.75 3.45
C ALA A 84 32.37 9.85 4.57
N LEU A 85 32.92 8.71 4.99
CA LEU A 85 33.92 8.64 6.07
C LEU A 85 35.35 8.75 5.49
N ASN A 86 35.55 8.32 4.25
CA ASN A 86 36.73 8.58 3.41
C ASN A 86 36.40 8.30 1.93
N ASP A 87 37.38 8.44 1.04
CA ASP A 87 37.23 8.28 -0.41
C ASP A 87 36.72 6.89 -0.84
N ASN A 88 36.81 5.88 0.02
CA ASN A 88 36.43 4.50 -0.26
C ASN A 88 35.33 3.96 0.65
N PHE A 89 34.82 4.75 1.61
CA PHE A 89 33.89 4.26 2.63
C PHE A 89 32.77 5.26 2.92
N VAL A 90 31.54 4.87 2.58
CA VAL A 90 30.34 5.70 2.73
C VAL A 90 29.26 4.98 3.52
N LYS A 91 28.53 5.72 4.35
CA LYS A 91 27.30 5.31 5.00
C LYS A 91 26.12 5.92 4.25
N LEU A 92 25.24 5.05 3.75
CA LEU A 92 23.99 5.44 3.10
C LEU A 92 22.81 5.27 4.05
N VAL A 93 21.88 6.23 4.03
CA VAL A 93 20.63 6.16 4.76
C VAL A 93 19.48 6.22 3.76
N SER A 94 18.58 5.25 3.84
CA SER A 94 17.36 5.24 3.06
C SER A 94 16.19 4.87 3.96
N TRP A 95 15.11 5.62 3.79
CA TRP A 95 13.84 5.38 4.43
C TRP A 95 12.95 4.59 3.50
N TYR A 96 12.05 3.82 4.07
CA TYR A 96 10.96 3.25 3.31
C TYR A 96 9.77 3.10 4.23
N ASP A 97 8.59 3.32 3.67
CA ASP A 97 7.36 2.91 4.33
C ASP A 97 7.27 1.39 4.16
N ASN A 98 7.59 0.66 5.23
CA ASN A 98 7.61 -0.80 5.29
C ASN A 98 6.27 -1.44 4.94
N GLU A 99 5.23 -0.65 5.03
CA GLU A 99 3.84 -1.06 5.01
C GLU A 99 3.24 -0.70 3.66
N TRP A 100 3.44 0.54 3.21
CA TRP A 100 2.93 1.05 1.95
C TRP A 100 3.81 0.77 0.73
N GLY A 101 5.13 0.93 0.87
CA GLY A 101 6.10 0.64 -0.19
C GLY A 101 6.07 -0.84 -0.56
N TYR A 102 6.03 -1.72 0.44
CA TYR A 102 5.91 -3.17 0.24
C TYR A 102 4.59 -3.54 -0.44
N SER A 103 3.48 -2.96 0.02
CA SER A 103 2.15 -3.17 -0.56
C SER A 103 2.08 -2.82 -2.04
N ASN A 104 2.72 -1.71 -2.47
CA ASN A 104 2.81 -1.37 -3.89
C ASN A 104 3.69 -2.35 -4.67
N ARG A 105 4.74 -2.93 -4.07
CA ARG A 105 5.56 -3.95 -4.73
C ARG A 105 4.82 -5.26 -4.95
N LEU A 106 3.90 -5.63 -4.06
CA LEU A 106 3.02 -6.78 -4.28
C LEU A 106 2.12 -6.56 -5.51
N VAL A 107 1.56 -5.35 -5.66
CA VAL A 107 0.76 -4.99 -6.85
C VAL A 107 1.62 -5.03 -8.11
N ASP A 108 2.81 -4.42 -8.10
CA ASP A 108 3.73 -4.43 -9.24
C ASP A 108 4.15 -5.85 -9.64
N LEU A 109 4.39 -6.74 -8.66
CA LEU A 109 4.73 -8.13 -8.90
C LEU A 109 3.57 -8.87 -9.58
N VAL A 110 2.34 -8.69 -9.10
CA VAL A 110 1.14 -9.29 -9.71
C VAL A 110 0.94 -8.78 -11.14
N LEU A 111 1.16 -7.49 -11.39
CA LEU A 111 1.15 -6.91 -12.74
C LEU A 111 2.21 -7.54 -13.63
N HIS A 112 3.42 -7.74 -13.12
CA HIS A 112 4.51 -8.34 -13.87
C HIS A 112 4.24 -9.83 -14.17
N MET A 113 3.75 -10.62 -13.20
CA MET A 113 3.36 -12.01 -13.42
C MET A 113 2.35 -12.13 -14.56
N ALA A 114 1.34 -11.25 -14.60
CA ALA A 114 0.38 -11.20 -15.69
C ALA A 114 1.01 -10.88 -17.07
N THR A 115 2.18 -10.23 -17.13
CA THR A 115 2.90 -10.02 -18.41
C THR A 115 3.74 -11.22 -18.83
N VAL A 116 4.13 -12.08 -17.89
CA VAL A 116 5.00 -13.24 -18.14
C VAL A 116 4.19 -14.52 -18.37
N ASP A 117 3.06 -14.65 -17.68
CA ASP A 117 2.17 -15.83 -17.73
C ASP A 117 1.14 -15.77 -18.87
N ASN A 118 1.14 -14.70 -19.68
CA ASN A 118 0.29 -14.53 -20.88
C ASN A 118 1.01 -14.93 -22.17
#